data_AF-A3YGQ5-F1
#
_entry.id   AF-A3YGQ5-F1
#
_cell.length_a   1.000
_cell.length_b   1.000
_cell.length_c   1.000
_cell.angle_alpha   90.00
_cell.angle_beta   90.00
_cell.angle_gamma   90.00
#
_symmetry.space_group_name_H-M   'P 1'
#
loop_
_entity.id
_entity.type
_entity.pdbx_description
1 polymer ?
#
loop_
_entity_poly.entity_id
_entity_poly.type
_entity_poly.pdbx_seq_one_letter_code
_entity_poly.pdbx_strand_id
1 'polypeptide(L)'
;MRQTFSNSDNDFGLALECPHCGSHYLHQKKVEVFQRNEDDRSGLHVSVDEKVTTDTNIADNPSPRRQGLTLHFSCEGCPTISSFSIYQHHGSTYMKFTS
;
A
#
# COMPACT_ATOMS: atom_id res chain seq x y z
N MET A 1 -20.52 5.66 -5.47
CA MET A 1 -19.67 5.64 -6.68
C MET A 1 -19.16 4.21 -6.85
N ARG A 2 -19.59 3.50 -7.91
CA ARG A 2 -19.08 2.16 -8.22
C ARG A 2 -17.71 2.38 -8.87
N GLN A 3 -16.62 1.99 -8.21
CA GLN A 3 -15.33 1.91 -8.91
C GLN A 3 -15.45 0.75 -9.90
N THR A 4 -15.64 1.10 -11.16
CA THR A 4 -15.55 0.15 -12.27
C THR A 4 -14.09 0.18 -12.68
N PHE A 5 -13.37 -0.92 -12.40
CA PHE A 5 -12.11 -1.15 -13.07
C PHE A 5 -12.46 -1.29 -14.55
N SER A 6 -12.11 -0.29 -15.36
CA SER A 6 -12.37 -0.35 -16.80
C SER A 6 -11.72 -1.61 -17.36
N ASN A 7 -12.38 -2.25 -18.33
CA ASN A 7 -11.78 -3.33 -19.11
C ASN A 7 -10.42 -2.83 -19.64
N SER A 8 -9.34 -3.40 -19.15
CA SER A 8 -8.01 -3.10 -19.65
C SER A 8 -7.85 -3.80 -20.98
N ASP A 9 -7.76 -3.05 -22.07
CA ASP A 9 -7.48 -3.56 -23.43
C ASP A 9 -6.04 -4.09 -23.58
N ASN A 10 -5.30 -4.24 -22.48
CA ASN A 10 -3.94 -4.77 -22.41
C ASN A 10 -3.82 -5.85 -21.33
N ASP A 11 -2.88 -6.79 -21.52
CA ASP A 11 -2.59 -7.89 -20.57
C ASP A 11 -2.02 -7.40 -19.21
N PHE A 12 -1.83 -6.09 -19.04
CA PHE A 12 -1.14 -5.49 -17.91
C PHE A 12 -2.06 -4.80 -16.88
N GLY A 13 -3.35 -4.63 -17.18
CA GLY A 13 -4.30 -4.00 -16.26
C GLY A 13 -4.19 -2.48 -16.20
N LEU A 14 -4.75 -1.88 -15.14
CA LEU A 14 -4.71 -0.44 -14.90
C LEU A 14 -3.44 -0.02 -14.14
N ALA A 15 -2.71 0.94 -14.70
CA ALA A 15 -1.56 1.54 -14.05
C ALA A 15 -1.99 2.45 -12.90
N LEU A 16 -1.22 2.46 -11.81
CA LEU A 16 -1.40 3.43 -10.74
C LEU A 16 -0.88 4.80 -11.18
N GLU A 17 -1.59 5.86 -10.78
CA GLU A 17 -1.20 7.24 -11.04
C GLU A 17 -0.61 7.88 -9.79
N CYS A 18 0.43 8.67 -9.97
CA CYS A 18 1.00 9.49 -8.90
C CYS A 18 -0.08 10.45 -8.36
N PRO A 19 -0.38 10.43 -7.05
CA PRO A 19 -1.44 11.28 -6.49
C PRO A 19 -1.10 12.77 -6.55
N HIS A 20 0.16 13.13 -6.82
CA HIS A 20 0.61 14.50 -6.91
C HIS A 20 0.59 15.06 -8.34
N CYS A 21 1.13 14.33 -9.33
CA CYS A 21 1.27 14.83 -10.71
C CYS A 21 0.50 14.04 -11.78
N GLY A 22 -0.16 12.94 -11.43
CA GLY A 22 -0.90 12.09 -12.38
C GLY A 22 -0.03 11.21 -13.29
N SER A 23 1.29 11.21 -13.14
CA SER A 23 2.17 10.33 -13.92
C SER A 23 1.93 8.84 -13.58
N HIS A 24 1.93 7.97 -14.59
CA HIS A 24 1.89 6.51 -14.43
C HIS A 24 3.23 5.89 -14.03
N TYR A 25 4.32 6.67 -13.99
CA TYR A 25 5.67 6.18 -13.68
C TYR A 25 5.95 6.22 -12.18
N LEU A 26 5.30 5.30 -11.46
CA LEU A 26 5.53 5.04 -10.04
C LEU A 26 6.49 3.87 -9.86
N HIS A 27 7.72 4.16 -9.45
CA HIS A 27 8.72 3.14 -9.14
C HIS A 27 8.49 2.61 -7.72
N GLN A 28 8.14 1.33 -7.58
CA GLN A 28 7.97 0.64 -6.30
C GLN A 28 9.32 0.46 -5.57
N LYS A 29 9.40 0.90 -4.32
CA LYS A 29 10.65 0.97 -3.53
C LYS A 29 10.69 0.02 -2.34
N LYS A 30 9.67 0.07 -1.49
CA LYS A 30 9.58 -0.70 -0.24
C LYS A 30 8.18 -1.28 -0.10
N VAL A 31 8.09 -2.48 0.45
CA VAL A 31 6.82 -3.15 0.76
C VAL A 31 6.78 -3.49 2.23
N GLU A 32 5.70 -3.14 2.91
CA GLU A 32 5.48 -3.44 4.32
C GLU A 32 4.20 -4.25 4.49
N VAL A 33 4.31 -5.40 5.14
CA VAL A 33 3.19 -6.30 5.46
C VAL A 33 3.03 -6.37 6.97
N PHE A 34 1.81 -6.12 7.42
CA PHE A 34 1.42 -6.17 8.82
C PHE A 34 0.41 -7.29 9.02
N GLN A 35 0.78 -8.28 9.83
CA GLN A 35 -0.05 -9.41 10.19
C GLN A 35 -0.37 -9.40 11.68
N ARG A 36 -1.64 -9.49 12.03
CA ARG A 36 -2.11 -9.67 13.42
C ARG A 36 -3.52 -10.26 13.44
N ASN A 37 -3.94 -10.79 14.60
CA ASN A 37 -5.36 -11.04 14.82
C ASN A 37 -6.09 -9.72 15.08
N GLU A 38 -7.42 -9.79 15.07
CA GLU A 38 -8.25 -8.63 15.33
C GLU A 38 -7.97 -8.07 16.74
N ASP A 39 -7.68 -6.77 16.81
CA ASP A 39 -7.42 -6.00 18.05
C ASP A 39 -6.15 -6.36 18.83
N ASP A 40 -5.30 -7.25 18.32
CA ASP A 40 -4.01 -7.57 18.94
C ASP A 40 -3.10 -6.33 18.95
N ARG A 41 -2.40 -6.12 20.08
CA ARG A 41 -1.48 -4.99 20.30
C ARG A 41 -0.11 -5.19 19.66
N SER A 42 0.23 -6.43 19.32
CA SER A 42 1.44 -6.81 18.60
C SER A 42 1.07 -7.69 17.41
N GLY A 43 1.99 -7.83 16.47
CA GLY A 43 1.81 -8.66 15.30
C GLY A 43 3.15 -9.05 14.71
N LEU A 44 3.13 -9.53 13.48
CA LEU A 44 4.32 -9.67 12.64
C LEU A 44 4.33 -8.50 11.67
N HIS A 45 5.43 -7.76 11.66
CA HIS A 45 5.74 -6.76 10.64
C HIS A 45 6.88 -7.30 9.77
N VAL A 46 6.67 -7.30 8.46
CA VAL A 46 7.69 -7.65 7.46
C VAL A 46 7.88 -6.45 6.53
N SER A 47 9.11 -5.95 6.45
CA SER A 47 9.49 -4.92 5.50
C SER A 47 10.49 -5.50 4.49
N VAL A 48 10.23 -5.26 3.21
CA VAL A 48 11.05 -5.71 2.08
C VAL A 48 11.48 -4.51 1.25
N ASP A 49 12.79 -4.31 1.15
CA ASP A 49 13.45 -3.38 0.24
C ASP A 49 14.67 -4.08 -0.40
N GLU A 50 15.87 -3.51 -0.30
CA GLU A 50 17.14 -4.18 -0.62
C GLU A 50 17.42 -5.38 0.31
N LYS A 51 16.75 -5.45 1.47
CA LYS A 51 16.81 -6.54 2.42
C LYS A 51 15.42 -6.87 2.97
N VAL A 52 15.34 -7.98 3.70
CA VAL A 52 14.16 -8.35 4.47
C VAL A 52 14.41 -8.05 5.94
N THR A 53 13.51 -7.31 6.58
CA THR A 53 13.51 -7.10 8.02
C THR A 53 12.17 -7.55 8.60
N THR A 54 12.22 -8.18 9.78
CA THR A 54 11.02 -8.64 10.48
C THR A 54 11.08 -8.21 11.94
N ASP A 55 9.95 -7.74 12.46
CA ASP A 55 9.80 -7.39 13.87
C ASP A 55 8.35 -7.57 14.33
N THR A 56 8.03 -7.13 15.55
CA THR A 56 6.68 -7.26 16.14
C THR A 56 5.95 -5.93 16.35
N ASN A 57 6.56 -4.82 15.92
CA ASN A 57 6.01 -3.49 16.01
C ASN A 57 5.06 -3.24 14.83
N ILE A 58 3.78 -3.03 15.15
CA ILE A 58 2.72 -2.79 14.17
C ILE A 58 2.15 -1.37 14.26
N ALA A 59 2.92 -0.42 14.83
CA ALA A 59 2.48 0.98 14.98
C ALA A 59 2.12 1.63 13.63
N ASP A 60 2.84 1.27 12.56
CA ASP A 60 2.63 1.81 11.21
C ASP A 60 1.64 1.00 10.36
N ASN A 61 0.93 0.05 10.98
CA ASN A 61 -0.08 -0.73 10.27
C ASN A 61 -1.25 0.17 9.83
N PRO A 62 -1.55 0.25 8.51
CA PRO A 62 -2.63 1.09 8.02
C PRO A 62 -4.02 0.62 8.48
N SER A 63 -4.17 -0.65 8.87
CA SER A 63 -5.38 -1.13 9.53
C SER A 63 -5.29 -0.92 11.04
N PRO A 64 -6.25 -0.22 11.67
CA PRO A 64 -6.26 0.00 13.12
C PRO A 64 -6.61 -1.26 13.92
N ARG A 65 -7.17 -2.30 13.28
CA ARG A 65 -7.61 -3.53 13.97
C ARG A 65 -7.15 -4.84 13.36
N ARG A 66 -6.71 -4.88 12.09
CA ARG A 66 -6.42 -6.13 11.36
C ARG A 66 -5.12 -6.01 10.56
N GLN A 67 -5.02 -6.78 9.48
CA GLN A 67 -3.87 -6.85 8.58
C GLN A 67 -3.82 -5.63 7.65
N GLY A 68 -2.62 -5.33 7.18
CA GLY A 68 -2.37 -4.21 6.27
C GLY A 68 -1.18 -4.46 5.38
N LEU A 69 -1.19 -3.80 4.22
CA LEU A 69 -0.10 -3.73 3.26
C LEU A 69 0.16 -2.26 2.95
N THR A 70 1.41 -1.84 2.93
CA THR A 70 1.82 -0.52 2.45
C THR A 70 2.94 -0.67 1.42
N LEU A 71 2.72 -0.11 0.23
CA LEU A 71 3.72 0.02 -0.83
C LEU A 71 4.25 1.45 -0.83
N HIS A 72 5.55 1.63 -1.00
CA HIS A 72 6.20 2.93 -1.11
C HIS A 72 6.67 3.14 -2.54
N PHE A 73 6.42 4.33 -3.08
CA PHE A 73 6.75 4.70 -4.45
C PHE A 73 7.57 5.98 -4.50
N SER A 74 8.54 6.02 -5.41
CA SER A 74 9.10 7.26 -5.93
C SER A 74 8.50 7.53 -7.31
N CYS A 75 8.00 8.75 -7.53
CA CYS A 75 7.51 9.17 -8.84
C CYS A 75 8.69 9.56 -9.75
N GLU A 76 8.68 9.14 -11.02
CA GLU A 76 9.69 9.57 -12.00
C GLU A 76 9.33 10.91 -12.66
N GLY A 77 8.05 11.32 -12.58
CA GLY A 77 7.54 12.58 -13.12
C GLY A 77 7.59 13.77 -12.15
N CYS A 78 7.84 13.54 -10.86
CA CYS A 78 7.98 14.61 -9.86
C CYS A 78 8.76 14.09 -8.62
N PRO A 79 9.34 14.96 -7.77
CA PRO A 79 10.18 14.52 -6.64
C PRO A 79 9.40 13.90 -5.47
N THR A 80 8.08 13.71 -5.59
CA THR A 80 7.24 13.20 -4.50
C THR A 80 7.46 11.71 -4.26
N ILE A 81 7.56 11.36 -2.98
CA ILE A 81 7.46 9.98 -2.48
C ILE A 81 6.03 9.81 -1.98
N SER A 82 5.40 8.70 -2.34
CA SER A 82 4.03 8.39 -1.90
C SER A 82 3.94 6.97 -1.37
N SER A 83 3.03 6.74 -0.44
CA SER A 83 2.70 5.41 0.06
C SER A 83 1.29 5.05 -0.38
N PHE A 84 1.08 3.80 -0.75
CA PHE A 84 -0.22 3.23 -1.09
C PHE A 84 -0.52 2.07 -0.15
N SER A 85 -1.59 2.20 0.62
CA SER A 85 -1.98 1.19 1.58
C SER A 85 -3.22 0.44 1.13
N ILE A 86 -3.19 -0.89 1.30
CA ILE A 86 -4.35 -1.78 1.18
C ILE A 86 -4.62 -2.37 2.56
N TYR A 87 -5.82 -2.14 3.10
CA TYR A 87 -6.12 -2.56 4.47
C TYR A 87 -7.63 -2.72 4.71
N GLN A 88 -7.99 -3.51 5.72
CA GLN A 88 -9.39 -3.74 6.06
C GLN A 88 -9.82 -2.88 7.26
N HIS A 89 -11.04 -2.34 7.21
CA HIS A 89 -11.73 -1.71 8.33
C HIS A 89 -13.25 -1.98 8.27
N HIS A 90 -13.84 -2.46 9.36
CA HIS A 90 -15.27 -2.83 9.46
C HIS A 90 -15.81 -3.66 8.27
N GLY A 91 -15.08 -4.69 7.86
CA GLY A 91 -15.52 -5.59 6.80
C GLY A 91 -15.22 -5.11 5.37
N SER A 92 -14.84 -3.84 5.19
CA SER A 92 -14.50 -3.26 3.90
C SER A 92 -12.99 -3.20 3.70
N THR A 93 -12.52 -3.47 2.47
CA THR A 93 -11.13 -3.29 2.07
C THR A 93 -10.97 -1.92 1.42
N TYR A 94 -9.99 -1.16 1.91
CA TYR A 94 -9.67 0.18 1.44
C TYR A 94 -8.34 0.17 0.71
N MET A 95 -8.25 1.06 -0.29
CA MET A 95 -7.04 1.40 -1.01
C MET A 95 -6.85 2.91 -0.89
N LYS A 96 -5.70 3.36 -0.40
CA LYS A 96 -5.48 4.77 -0.09
C LYS A 96 -4.04 5.19 -0.41
N PHE A 97 -3.89 6.30 -1.13
CA PHE A 97 -2.63 7.03 -1.22
C PHE A 97 -2.45 7.98 -0.04
N THR A 98 -1.21 8.09 0.42
CA THR A 98 -0.72 9.14 1.32
C THR A 98 0.57 9.71 0.73
N SER A 99 0.69 11.03 0.74
CA SER A 99 1.84 11.80 0.24
C SER A 99 2.42 12.66 1.35
#